data_AF-A0A2N9M9Q3-F1
#
_entry.id   AF-A0A2N9M9Q3-F1
#
_cell.length_a   1.000
_cell.length_b   1.000
_cell.length_c   1.000
_cell.angle_alpha   90.00
_cell.angle_beta   90.00
_cell.angle_gamma   90.00
#
_symmetry.space_group_name_H-M   'P 1'
#
loop_
_entity.id
_entity.type
_entity.pdbx_description
1 polymer ?
#
loop_
_entity_poly.entity_id
_entity_poly.type
_entity_poly.pdbx_seq_one_letter_code
_entity_poly.pdbx_strand_id
1 'polypeptide(L)'
;MIARIDVQERGDKASQNTPGGEALEVQLGSKSNGLPFFAFLDEHGELIANSNRPVPGKPDGENIGHPMAPEEVDHFMWMLRKTVPALSPADAQVIENYLRNQKR
;
A
#
# COMPACT_ATOMS: atom_id res chain seq x y z
N MET A 1 -2.39 2.97 19.05
CA MET A 1 -1.33 1.95 19.22
C MET A 1 -0.65 1.81 17.87
N ILE A 2 0.68 1.77 17.82
CA ILE A 2 1.45 1.50 16.59
C ILE A 2 2.24 0.23 16.87
N ALA A 3 2.14 -0.76 16.00
CA ALA A 3 2.92 -1.99 16.06
C ALA A 3 4.01 -1.95 14.97
N ARG A 4 5.22 -2.40 15.31
CA ARG A 4 6.32 -2.57 14.35
C ARG A 4 6.41 -4.05 13.99
N ILE A 5 6.43 -4.34 12.70
CA ILE A 5 6.61 -5.68 12.15
C ILE A 5 7.81 -5.62 11.21
N ASP A 6 8.87 -6.35 11.56
CA ASP A 6 10.06 -6.46 10.73
C ASP A 6 9.90 -7.69 9.79
N VAL A 7 10.09 -7.46 8.49
CA VAL A 7 9.91 -8.45 7.42
C VAL A 7 11.02 -8.34 6.39
N GLN A 8 11.30 -9.43 5.67
CA GLN A 8 12.36 -9.52 4.66
C GLN A 8 13.77 -9.13 5.14
N GLU A 9 14.06 -9.22 6.45
CA GLU A 9 15.42 -9.01 6.97
C GLU A 9 16.41 -10.05 6.42
N ARG A 10 17.66 -9.64 6.18
CA ARG A 10 18.66 -10.45 5.45
C ARG A 10 19.92 -10.72 6.27
N GLY A 11 20.64 -11.79 5.89
CA GLY A 11 21.90 -12.19 6.52
C GLY A 11 21.71 -12.47 8.01
N ASP A 12 22.63 -11.98 8.83
CA ASP A 12 22.59 -12.16 10.29
C ASP A 12 21.36 -11.54 10.96
N LYS A 13 20.63 -10.66 10.26
CA LYS A 13 19.39 -10.05 10.74
C LYS A 13 18.14 -10.85 10.42
N ALA A 14 18.22 -11.93 9.64
CA ALA A 14 17.03 -12.72 9.28
C ALA A 14 16.27 -13.25 10.52
N SER A 15 16.97 -13.46 11.64
CA SER A 15 16.40 -13.84 12.94
C SER A 15 15.59 -12.73 13.63
N GLN A 16 15.69 -11.49 13.13
CA GLN A 16 14.98 -10.31 13.64
C GLN A 16 13.61 -10.13 12.99
N ASN A 17 13.26 -10.94 11.99
CA ASN A 17 11.90 -10.93 11.44
C ASN A 17 10.89 -11.24 12.56
N THR A 18 9.80 -10.48 12.56
CA THR A 18 8.73 -10.68 13.54
C THR A 18 8.03 -12.00 13.27
N PRO A 19 7.79 -12.87 14.28
CA PRO A 19 7.01 -14.08 14.10
C PRO A 19 5.65 -13.77 13.47
N GLY A 20 5.32 -14.44 12.36
CA GLY A 20 4.09 -14.19 11.59
C GLY A 20 4.17 -13.03 10.59
N GLY A 21 5.26 -12.25 10.55
CA GLY A 21 5.40 -11.11 9.64
C GLY A 21 5.36 -11.48 8.15
N GLU A 22 5.99 -12.60 7.77
CA GLU A 22 5.92 -13.10 6.39
C GLU A 22 4.50 -13.53 6.00
N ALA A 23 3.76 -14.16 6.90
CA ALA A 23 2.36 -14.53 6.66
C ALA A 23 1.49 -13.29 6.47
N LEU A 24 1.76 -12.23 7.23
CA LEU A 24 1.11 -10.93 7.06
C LEU A 24 1.45 -10.32 5.69
N GLU A 25 2.70 -10.33 5.24
CA GLU A 25 3.05 -9.83 3.89
C GLU A 25 2.33 -10.56 2.76
N VAL A 26 2.21 -11.89 2.88
CA VAL A 26 1.44 -12.70 1.92
C VAL A 26 -0.04 -12.28 1.94
N GLN A 27 -0.63 -12.15 3.13
CA GLN A 27 -2.03 -11.74 3.30
C GLN A 27 -2.29 -10.33 2.74
N LEU A 28 -1.36 -9.39 2.93
CA LEU A 28 -1.48 -8.02 2.43
C LEU A 28 -1.18 -7.90 0.92
N GLY A 29 -0.51 -8.89 0.34
CA GLY A 29 -0.13 -8.93 -1.07
C GLY A 29 1.17 -8.20 -1.41
N SER A 30 1.99 -7.84 -0.41
CA SER A 30 3.27 -7.15 -0.64
C SER A 30 4.37 -8.10 -1.12
N LYS A 31 4.32 -9.38 -0.75
CA LYS A 31 5.39 -10.36 -1.06
C LYS A 31 5.68 -10.48 -2.56
N SER A 32 4.64 -10.37 -3.42
CA SER A 32 4.78 -10.52 -4.88
C SER A 32 5.30 -9.27 -5.58
N ASN A 33 5.10 -8.08 -4.99
CA ASN A 33 5.38 -6.81 -5.68
C ASN A 33 6.24 -5.83 -4.86
N GLY A 34 6.81 -6.27 -3.74
CA GLY A 34 7.84 -5.56 -2.97
C GLY A 34 7.36 -4.41 -2.09
N LEU A 35 8.33 -3.70 -1.52
CA LEU A 35 8.17 -2.53 -0.65
C LEU A 35 8.85 -1.30 -1.28
N PRO A 36 8.43 -0.05 -0.99
CA PRO A 36 7.35 0.35 -0.07
C PRO A 36 5.95 -0.05 -0.55
N PHE A 37 5.01 -0.20 0.38
CA PHE A 37 3.67 -0.74 0.11
C PHE A 37 2.63 -0.16 1.07
N PHE A 38 1.43 0.13 0.57
CA PHE A 38 0.28 0.53 1.37
C PHE A 38 -0.78 -0.59 1.36
N ALA A 39 -1.37 -0.84 2.53
CA ALA A 39 -2.54 -1.69 2.69
C ALA A 39 -3.52 -0.99 3.65
N PHE A 40 -4.78 -0.90 3.25
CA PHE A 40 -5.85 -0.38 4.07
C PHE A 40 -6.73 -1.54 4.54
N LEU A 41 -6.93 -1.62 5.84
CA LEU A 41 -7.66 -2.69 6.50
C LEU A 41 -8.96 -2.17 7.12
N ASP A 42 -9.92 -3.06 7.33
CA ASP A 42 -11.11 -2.77 8.13
C ASP A 42 -10.86 -2.94 9.64
N GLU A 43 -11.93 -2.80 10.44
CA GLU A 43 -11.90 -2.96 11.90
C GLU A 43 -11.60 -4.38 12.40
N HIS A 44 -11.71 -5.39 11.52
CA HIS A 44 -11.36 -6.79 11.79
C HIS A 44 -9.95 -7.15 11.31
N GLY A 45 -9.27 -6.23 10.63
CA GLY A 45 -7.96 -6.46 10.02
C GLY A 45 -8.03 -7.11 8.64
N GLU A 46 -9.19 -7.14 8.00
CA GLU A 46 -9.36 -7.65 6.63
C GLU A 46 -8.99 -6.59 5.59
N LEU A 47 -8.42 -7.03 4.46
CA LEU A 47 -7.90 -6.14 3.43
C LEU A 47 -9.03 -5.50 2.60
N ILE A 48 -9.09 -4.16 2.56
CA ILE A 48 -10.02 -3.41 1.71
C ILE A 48 -9.40 -3.07 0.35
N ALA A 49 -8.16 -2.58 0.38
CA ALA A 49 -7.39 -2.15 -0.78
C ALA A 49 -5.87 -2.15 -0.48
N ASN A 50 -5.05 -2.33 -1.51
CA ASN A 50 -3.59 -2.30 -1.40
C ASN A 50 -2.92 -1.68 -2.63
N SER A 51 -1.60 -1.49 -2.56
CA SER A 51 -0.82 -0.85 -3.61
C SER A 51 -0.75 -1.61 -4.94
N ASN A 52 -1.26 -2.84 -5.04
CA ASN A 52 -1.23 -3.59 -6.30
C ASN A 52 -2.29 -3.05 -7.26
N ARG A 53 -1.88 -2.16 -8.16
CA ARG A 53 -2.73 -1.62 -9.22
C ARG A 53 -3.00 -2.71 -10.27
N PRO A 54 -4.25 -2.91 -10.70
CA PRO A 54 -4.55 -3.85 -11.79
C PRO A 54 -3.86 -3.45 -13.09
N VAL A 55 -3.16 -4.40 -13.73
CA VAL A 55 -2.49 -4.22 -15.03
C VAL A 55 -2.88 -5.37 -15.96
N PRO A 56 -3.35 -5.11 -17.20
CA PRO A 56 -3.65 -6.16 -18.16
C PRO A 56 -2.44 -7.10 -18.36
N GLY A 57 -2.67 -8.40 -18.21
CA GLY A 57 -1.62 -9.41 -18.35
C GLY A 57 -0.74 -9.63 -17.11
N LYS A 58 -0.95 -8.89 -16.01
CA LYS A 58 -0.31 -9.16 -14.70
C LYS A 58 -1.38 -9.57 -13.67
N PRO A 59 -1.56 -10.88 -13.40
CA PRO A 59 -2.58 -11.37 -12.47
C PRO A 59 -2.48 -10.74 -11.07
N ASP A 60 -1.26 -10.51 -10.58
CA ASP A 60 -1.01 -9.94 -9.24
C ASP A 60 -0.96 -8.40 -9.24
N GLY A 61 -1.25 -7.77 -10.39
CA GLY A 61 -1.11 -6.33 -10.57
C GLY A 61 0.34 -5.85 -10.51
N GLU A 62 0.52 -4.58 -10.17
CA GLU A 62 1.82 -3.94 -10.02
C GLU A 62 1.79 -2.98 -8.83
N ASN A 63 2.77 -3.09 -7.93
CA ASN A 63 2.85 -2.22 -6.76
C ASN A 63 3.17 -0.78 -7.18
N ILE A 64 2.33 0.17 -6.74
CA ILE A 64 2.52 1.60 -7.01
C ILE A 64 3.62 2.26 -6.16
N GLY A 65 4.17 1.57 -5.16
CA GLY A 65 5.17 2.15 -4.26
C GLY A 65 4.69 3.44 -3.60
N HIS A 66 5.56 4.46 -3.61
CA HIS A 66 5.15 5.84 -3.34
C HIS A 66 4.51 6.44 -4.60
N PRO A 67 3.27 6.97 -4.55
CA PRO A 67 2.57 7.39 -5.76
C PRO A 67 3.25 8.59 -6.40
N MET A 68 3.78 8.45 -7.63
CA MET A 68 4.47 9.50 -8.37
C MET A 68 3.96 9.65 -9.80
N ALA A 69 3.85 8.54 -10.53
CA ALA A 69 3.30 8.52 -11.88
C ALA A 69 1.77 8.76 -11.84
N PRO A 70 1.17 9.33 -12.90
CA PRO A 70 -0.26 9.62 -12.93
C PRO A 70 -1.15 8.44 -12.53
N GLU A 71 -0.86 7.25 -13.05
CA GLU A 71 -1.59 6.01 -12.78
C GLU A 71 -1.39 5.48 -11.35
N GLU A 72 -0.24 5.79 -10.73
CA GLU A 72 0.03 5.45 -9.33
C GLU A 72 -0.79 6.37 -8.41
N VAL A 73 -0.82 7.67 -8.72
CA VAL A 73 -1.66 8.64 -8.02
C VAL A 73 -3.14 8.28 -8.16
N ASP A 74 -3.58 7.91 -9.36
CA ASP A 74 -4.97 7.49 -9.61
C ASP A 74 -5.37 6.29 -8.73
N HIS A 75 -4.50 5.27 -8.68
CA HIS A 75 -4.73 4.09 -7.85
C HIS A 75 -4.72 4.43 -6.36
N PHE A 76 -3.79 5.26 -5.90
CA PHE A 76 -3.75 5.70 -4.51
C PHE A 76 -5.02 6.47 -4.12
N MET A 77 -5.48 7.39 -4.96
CA MET A 77 -6.72 8.13 -4.72
C MET A 77 -7.96 7.22 -4.79
N TRP A 78 -7.94 6.18 -5.63
CA TRP A 78 -8.97 5.14 -5.60
C TRP A 78 -8.98 4.37 -4.28
N MET A 79 -7.81 3.98 -3.76
CA MET A 79 -7.71 3.31 -2.45
C MET A 79 -8.29 4.19 -1.35
N LEU A 80 -7.88 5.47 -1.27
CA LEU A 80 -8.38 6.41 -0.26
C LEU A 80 -9.89 6.59 -0.31
N ARG A 81 -10.47 6.78 -1.50
CA ARG A 81 -11.92 6.92 -1.64
C ARG A 81 -12.68 5.67 -1.22
N LYS A 82 -12.11 4.49 -1.47
CA LYS A 82 -12.71 3.21 -1.09
C LYS A 82 -12.65 2.97 0.43
N THR A 83 -11.61 3.45 1.10
CA THR A 83 -11.33 3.13 2.50
C THR A 83 -11.79 4.22 3.47
N VAL A 84 -11.90 5.46 2.99
CA VAL A 84 -12.36 6.62 3.77
C VAL A 84 -13.56 7.27 3.07
N PRO A 85 -14.75 6.66 3.10
CA PRO A 85 -15.93 7.19 2.40
C PRO A 85 -16.38 8.56 2.92
N ALA A 86 -15.96 8.96 4.12
CA ALA A 86 -16.21 10.27 4.69
C ALA A 86 -15.23 11.35 4.22
N LEU A 87 -14.19 11.00 3.43
CA LEU A 87 -13.24 11.97 2.90
C LEU A 87 -13.96 12.92 1.94
N SER A 88 -13.97 14.20 2.28
CA SER A 88 -14.65 15.20 1.46
C SER A 88 -13.96 15.34 0.09
N PRO A 89 -14.70 15.70 -0.97
CA PRO A 89 -14.09 15.97 -2.28
C PRO A 89 -13.01 17.07 -2.22
N ALA A 90 -13.18 18.07 -1.36
CA ALA A 90 -12.22 19.15 -1.19
C ALA A 90 -10.90 18.64 -0.59
N ASP A 91 -10.95 17.82 0.47
CA ASP A 91 -9.76 17.26 1.10
C ASP A 91 -9.06 16.25 0.19
N ALA A 92 -9.83 15.43 -0.54
CA ALA A 92 -9.29 14.52 -1.53
C ALA A 92 -8.52 15.28 -2.63
N GLN A 93 -9.03 16.43 -3.07
CA GLN A 93 -8.37 17.27 -4.07
C GLN A 93 -7.06 17.87 -3.54
N VAL A 94 -6.96 18.20 -2.25
CA VAL A 94 -5.71 18.68 -1.64
C VAL A 94 -4.62 17.61 -1.73
N ILE A 95 -4.94 16.36 -1.38
CA ILE A 95 -4.02 15.23 -1.44
C ILE A 95 -3.59 14.97 -2.89
N GLU A 96 -4.55 14.90 -3.81
CA GLU A 96 -4.29 14.64 -5.23
C GLU A 96 -3.41 15.75 -5.85
N ASN A 97 -3.72 17.02 -5.57
CA ASN A 97 -2.93 18.15 -6.04
C ASN A 97 -1.50 18.09 -5.52
N TYR A 98 -1.29 17.72 -4.25
CA TYR A 98 0.05 17.56 -3.70
C TYR A 98 0.80 16.45 -4.45
N LEU A 99 0.23 15.25 -4.57
CA LEU A 99 0.89 14.11 -5.22
C LEU A 99 1.17 14.36 -6.71
N ARG A 100 0.32 15.09 -7.41
CA ARG A 100 0.55 15.41 -8.83
C ARG A 100 1.62 16.47 -9.06
N ASN A 101 1.91 17.30 -8.05
CA ASN A 101 2.85 18.42 -8.18
C ASN A 101 4.12 18.24 -7.32
N GLN A 102 4.29 17.08 -6.68
CA GLN A 102 5.48 16.78 -5.90
C GLN A 102 6.73 16.70 -6.77
N LYS A 103 7.88 17.08 -6.19
CA LYS A 103 9.17 16.96 -6.86
C LYS A 103 9.80 15.61 -6.53
N ARG A 104 10.55 15.07 -7.49
CA ARG A 104 11.44 13.92 -7.28
C ARG A 104 12.66 14.32 -6.46
#